data_AF-A0A357ACW2-F1
#
_entry.id   AF-A0A357ACW2-F1
#
_cell.length_a   1.000
_cell.length_b   1.000
_cell.length_c   1.000
_cell.angle_alpha   90.00
_cell.angle_beta   90.00
_cell.angle_gamma   90.00
#
_symmetry.space_group_name_H-M   'P 1'
#
loop_
_entity.id
_entity.type
_entity.pdbx_description
1 polymer ?
#
loop_
_entity_poly.entity_id
_entity_poly.type
_entity_poly.pdbx_seq_one_letter_code
_entity_poly.pdbx_strand_id
1 'polypeptide(L)'
;MEISKKHIGIFLITTGILVLLMLLLKLEPYVVEFATNPIYQFIAGREDEIRQITITKNGERVQIGIPLGFLRIVALFFGFMFLRIWFDIGSKLVSVGRELMTDDVKNLEKLLDKLLQLRIMNK
;
A
#
# COMPACT_ATOMS: atom_id res chain seq x y z
N MET A 1 7.92 9.36 28.79
CA MET A 1 7.20 8.43 27.89
C MET A 1 6.63 9.14 26.65
N GLU A 2 6.10 10.37 26.77
CA GLU A 2 5.56 11.17 25.65
C GLU A 2 6.61 11.56 24.59
N ILE A 3 7.83 11.93 25.00
CA ILE A 3 8.92 12.28 24.07
C ILE A 3 9.21 11.10 23.13
N SER A 4 9.27 9.87 23.66
CA SER A 4 9.52 8.66 22.86
C SER A 4 8.39 8.38 21.86
N LYS A 5 7.12 8.56 22.25
CA LYS A 5 5.97 8.42 21.34
C LYS A 5 6.02 9.40 20.18
N LYS A 6 6.36 10.67 20.44
CA LYS A 6 6.52 11.69 19.40
C LYS A 6 7.64 11.36 18.42
N HIS A 7 8.79 10.86 18.90
CA HIS A 7 9.90 10.46 18.03
C HIS A 7 9.51 9.28 17.13
N ILE A 8 8.80 8.29 17.69
CA ILE A 8 8.25 7.16 16.91
C ILE A 8 7.23 7.67 15.89
N GLY A 9 6.37 8.61 16.26
CA GLY A 9 5.39 9.22 15.36
C GLY A 9 6.05 9.93 14.16
N ILE A 10 7.06 10.77 14.41
CA ILE A 10 7.84 11.45 13.36
C ILE A 10 8.54 10.44 12.45
N PHE A 11 9.14 9.40 13.03
CA PHE A 11 9.79 8.33 12.27
C PHE A 11 8.80 7.62 11.33
N LEU A 12 7.61 7.27 11.82
CA LEU A 12 6.56 6.62 11.04
C LEU A 12 6.04 7.51 9.90
N ILE A 13 5.81 8.80 10.17
CA ILE A 13 5.41 9.77 9.14
C ILE A 13 6.50 9.88 8.07
N THR A 14 7.75 10.08 8.48
CA THR A 14 8.88 10.23 7.54
C THR A 14 9.04 9.00 6.67
N THR A 15 8.95 7.80 7.27
CA THR A 15 9.02 6.53 6.55
C THR A 15 7.84 6.36 5.59
N GLY A 16 6.62 6.67 6.03
CA GLY A 16 5.42 6.60 5.18
C GLY A 16 5.51 7.54 3.98
N ILE A 17 5.93 8.80 4.19
CA ILE A 17 6.16 9.77 3.11
C ILE A 17 7.24 9.27 2.15
N LEU A 18 8.34 8.70 2.66
CA LEU A 18 9.43 8.18 1.84
C LEU A 18 8.96 7.01 0.96
N VAL A 19 8.17 6.08 1.51
CA VAL A 19 7.56 4.98 0.73
C VAL A 19 6.66 5.52 -0.39
N LEU A 20 5.81 6.50 -0.08
CA LEU A 20 4.92 7.12 -1.07
C LEU A 20 5.70 7.89 -2.15
N LEU A 21 6.77 8.59 -1.77
CA LEU A 21 7.67 9.27 -2.72
C LEU A 21 8.41 8.26 -3.60
N MET A 22 8.89 7.15 -3.04
CA MET A 22 9.52 6.09 -3.84
C MET A 22 8.57 5.53 -4.88
N LEU A 23 7.30 5.31 -4.54
CA LEU A 23 6.28 4.89 -5.51
C LEU A 23 6.12 5.91 -6.63
N LEU A 24 6.01 7.20 -6.29
CA LEU A 24 5.85 8.28 -7.27
C LEU A 24 7.06 8.39 -8.21
N LEU A 25 8.27 8.38 -7.63
CA LEU A 25 9.52 8.53 -8.38
C LEU A 25 9.87 7.30 -9.21
N LYS A 26 9.40 6.11 -8.82
CA LYS A 26 9.59 4.87 -9.58
C LYS A 26 8.57 4.69 -10.70
N LEU A 27 7.48 5.48 -10.72
CA LEU A 27 6.43 5.35 -11.71
C LEU A 27 6.90 5.75 -13.11
N GLU A 28 7.54 6.91 -13.25
CA GLU A 28 8.07 7.41 -14.52
C GLU A 28 9.07 6.44 -15.17
N PRO A 29 10.17 6.02 -14.51
CA PRO A 29 11.10 5.07 -15.10
C PRO A 29 10.45 3.71 -15.38
N TYR A 30 9.49 3.26 -14.56
CA TYR A 30 8.74 2.03 -14.82
C TYR A 30 7.93 2.11 -16.12
N VAL A 31 7.29 3.24 -16.41
CA VAL A 31 6.53 3.43 -17.66
C VAL A 31 7.46 3.46 -18.87
N VAL A 32 8.60 4.14 -18.76
CA VAL A 32 9.60 4.23 -19.84
C VAL A 32 10.21 2.85 -20.15
N GLU A 33 10.57 2.10 -19.12
CA GLU A 33 11.20 0.78 -19.25
C GLU A 33 10.17 -0.36 -19.39
N PHE A 34 8.87 -0.03 -19.45
CA PHE A 34 7.80 -1.02 -19.40
C PHE A 34 7.95 -2.11 -20.46
N ALA A 35 8.35 -1.74 -21.68
CA ALA A 35 8.55 -2.67 -22.80
C ALA A 35 9.61 -3.76 -22.54
N THR A 36 10.56 -3.49 -21.65
CA THR A 36 11.63 -4.44 -21.29
C THR A 36 11.31 -5.28 -20.06
N ASN A 37 10.20 -4.99 -19.37
CA ASN A 37 9.81 -5.72 -18.17
C ASN A 37 9.27 -7.12 -18.53
N PRO A 38 9.60 -8.18 -17.77
CA PRO A 38 9.03 -9.52 -17.97
C PRO A 38 7.50 -9.56 -17.99
N ILE A 39 6.85 -8.61 -17.29
CA ILE A 39 5.39 -8.49 -17.25
C ILE A 39 4.82 -7.96 -18.59
N TYR A 40 5.62 -7.24 -19.39
CA TYR A 40 5.21 -6.67 -20.68
C TYR A 40 4.59 -7.71 -21.60
N GLN A 41 5.19 -8.90 -21.70
CA GLN A 41 4.70 -9.96 -22.57
C GLN A 41 3.26 -10.38 -22.20
N PHE A 42 2.91 -10.31 -20.92
CA PHE A 42 1.56 -10.64 -20.47
C PHE A 42 0.58 -9.47 -20.68
N ILE A 43 1.06 -8.22 -20.69
CA ILE A 43 0.21 -7.04 -20.83
C ILE A 43 0.00 -6.63 -22.30
N ALA A 44 1.06 -6.65 -23.11
CA ALA A 44 1.07 -6.16 -24.49
C ALA A 44 1.24 -7.26 -25.55
N GLY A 45 1.39 -8.53 -25.17
CA GLY A 45 1.48 -9.65 -26.11
C GLY A 45 0.20 -9.87 -26.92
N ARG A 46 0.28 -10.59 -28.05
CA ARG A 46 -0.86 -10.77 -28.97
C ARG A 46 -1.91 -11.75 -28.40
N GLU A 47 -3.18 -11.50 -28.68
CA GLU A 47 -4.32 -12.20 -28.06
C GLU A 47 -4.48 -13.67 -28.49
N ASP A 48 -3.82 -14.05 -29.57
CA ASP A 48 -3.82 -15.38 -30.18
C ASP A 48 -2.78 -16.35 -29.58
N GLU A 49 -1.91 -15.89 -28.68
CA GLU A 49 -0.94 -16.76 -28.02
C GLU A 49 -1.57 -17.59 -26.89
N ILE A 50 -1.41 -18.91 -26.95
CA ILE A 50 -1.77 -19.84 -25.88
C ILE A 50 -0.50 -20.25 -25.13
N ARG A 51 -0.41 -19.90 -23.85
CA ARG A 51 0.68 -20.35 -22.97
C ARG A 51 0.34 -21.74 -22.44
N GLN A 52 1.22 -22.71 -22.66
CA GLN A 52 1.08 -24.03 -22.06
C GLN A 52 1.63 -24.02 -20.63
N ILE A 53 0.80 -24.46 -19.69
CA ILE A 53 1.19 -24.65 -18.30
C ILE A 53 1.10 -26.14 -18.01
N THR A 54 2.19 -26.71 -17.49
CA THR A 54 2.19 -28.10 -17.05
C THR A 54 1.74 -28.13 -15.60
N ILE A 55 0.64 -28.83 -15.34
CA ILE A 55 0.17 -29.13 -13.98
C ILE A 55 0.20 -30.64 -13.77
N THR A 56 0.65 -31.06 -12.59
CA THR A 56 0.59 -32.48 -12.21
C THR A 56 -0.77 -32.75 -11.60
N LYS A 57 -1.60 -33.55 -12.28
CA LYS A 57 -2.91 -34.01 -11.78
C LYS A 57 -2.85 -35.52 -11.63
N ASN A 58 -3.11 -36.03 -10.43
CA ASN A 58 -3.10 -37.47 -10.12
C ASN A 58 -1.79 -38.20 -10.52
N GLY A 59 -0.64 -37.53 -10.39
CA GLY A 59 0.67 -38.12 -10.74
C GLY A 59 1.03 -38.00 -12.23
N GLU A 60 0.12 -37.56 -13.08
CA GLU A 60 0.37 -37.34 -14.51
C GLU A 60 0.56 -35.85 -14.83
N ARG A 61 1.48 -35.55 -15.75
CA ARG A 61 1.72 -34.19 -16.25
C ARG A 61 0.66 -33.86 -17.30
N VAL A 62 -0.31 -33.04 -16.93
CA VAL A 62 -1.34 -32.52 -17.82
C VAL A 62 -0.92 -31.12 -18.28
N GLN A 63 -0.86 -30.91 -19.58
CA GLN A 63 -0.64 -29.58 -20.15
C GLN A 63 -1.99 -28.91 -20.38
N ILE A 64 -2.18 -27.73 -19.79
CA ILE A 64 -3.34 -26.88 -20.03
C ILE A 64 -2.88 -25.65 -20.81
N GLY A 65 -3.57 -25.37 -21.92
CA GLY A 65 -3.41 -24.11 -22.64
C GLY A 65 -4.19 -23.01 -21.95
N ILE A 66 -3.52 -21.93 -21.55
CA ILE A 66 -4.16 -20.73 -21.03
C ILE A 66 -4.03 -19.61 -22.08
N PRO A 67 -5.16 -19.00 -22.50
CA PRO A 67 -5.13 -17.83 -23.38
C PRO A 67 -4.35 -16.68 -22.75
N LEU A 68 -3.49 -16.01 -23.52
CA LEU A 68 -2.71 -14.87 -23.02
C LEU A 68 -3.59 -13.72 -22.52
N GLY A 69 -4.78 -13.52 -23.13
CA GLY A 69 -5.76 -12.54 -22.67
C GLY A 69 -6.22 -12.75 -21.22
N PHE A 70 -6.33 -14.00 -20.76
CA PHE A 70 -6.63 -14.29 -19.35
C PHE A 70 -5.45 -13.92 -18.45
N LEU A 71 -4.23 -14.27 -18.85
CA LEU A 71 -3.01 -13.92 -18.12
C LEU A 71 -2.79 -12.40 -18.04
N ARG A 72 -3.19 -11.65 -19.07
CA ARG A 72 -3.19 -10.17 -19.08
C ARG A 72 -4.05 -9.60 -17.96
N ILE A 73 -5.30 -10.05 -17.85
CA ILE A 73 -6.23 -9.58 -16.82
C ILE A 73 -5.69 -9.92 -15.43
N VAL A 74 -5.18 -11.14 -15.25
CA VAL A 74 -4.56 -11.58 -13.99
C VAL A 74 -3.35 -10.72 -13.65
N ALA A 75 -2.44 -10.46 -14.59
CA ALA A 75 -1.26 -9.64 -14.37
C ALA A 75 -1.62 -8.19 -13.99
N LEU A 76 -2.58 -7.58 -14.68
CA LEU A 76 -3.09 -6.25 -14.34
C LEU A 76 -3.73 -6.22 -12.95
N PHE A 77 -4.55 -7.22 -12.63
CA PHE A 77 -5.19 -7.35 -11.32
C PHE A 77 -4.15 -7.40 -10.20
N PHE A 78 -3.17 -8.30 -10.30
CA PHE A 78 -2.10 -8.40 -9.31
C PHE A 78 -1.27 -7.12 -9.24
N GLY A 79 -0.96 -6.49 -10.38
CA GLY A 79 -0.25 -5.21 -10.44
C GLY A 79 -0.96 -4.10 -9.65
N PHE A 80 -2.25 -3.88 -9.91
CA PHE A 80 -3.04 -2.90 -9.17
C PHE A 80 -3.20 -3.27 -7.69
N MET A 81 -3.34 -4.56 -7.38
CA MET A 81 -3.43 -5.02 -6.00
C MET A 81 -2.14 -4.74 -5.22
N PHE A 82 -0.97 -5.02 -5.79
CA PHE A 82 0.31 -4.70 -5.16
C PHE A 82 0.49 -3.19 -4.99
N LEU A 83 0.14 -2.40 -6.01
CA LEU A 83 0.20 -0.94 -5.93
C LEU A 83 -0.67 -0.42 -4.78
N ARG A 84 -1.89 -0.95 -4.65
CA ARG A 84 -2.80 -0.61 -3.55
C ARG A 84 -2.22 -0.96 -2.19
N ILE A 85 -1.65 -2.16 -2.03
CA ILE A 85 -1.02 -2.58 -0.76
C ILE A 85 0.10 -1.60 -0.37
N TRP A 86 0.97 -1.24 -1.30
CA TRP A 86 2.05 -0.29 -1.04
C TRP A 86 1.55 1.09 -0.65
N PHE A 87 0.51 1.59 -1.34
CA PHE A 87 -0.14 2.84 -0.99
C PHE A 87 -0.80 2.80 0.39
N ASP A 88 -1.50 1.71 0.71
CA ASP A 88 -2.17 1.51 2.00
C ASP A 88 -1.15 1.45 3.14
N ILE A 89 -0.01 0.77 2.95
CA ILE A 89 1.09 0.74 3.93
C ILE A 89 1.62 2.16 4.18
N GLY A 90 1.99 2.89 3.12
CA GLY A 90 2.51 4.26 3.24
C GLY A 90 1.53 5.20 3.94
N SER A 91 0.26 5.15 3.55
CA SER A 91 -0.80 5.96 4.14
C SER A 91 -1.05 5.61 5.61
N LYS A 92 -1.02 4.32 5.96
CA LYS A 92 -1.23 3.87 7.34
C LYS A 92 -0.06 4.24 8.26
N LEU A 93 1.17 4.19 7.76
CA LEU A 93 2.35 4.70 8.49
C LEU A 93 2.21 6.19 8.82
N VAL A 94 1.78 7.01 7.85
CA VAL A 94 1.53 8.44 8.08
C VAL A 94 0.39 8.65 9.08
N SER A 95 -0.72 7.93 8.93
CA SER A 95 -1.88 8.06 9.81
C SER A 95 -1.56 7.71 11.27
N VAL A 96 -0.92 6.55 11.49
CA VAL A 96 -0.53 6.09 12.84
C VAL A 96 0.53 7.02 13.43
N GLY A 97 1.49 7.47 12.61
CA GLY A 97 2.50 8.40 13.06
C GLY A 97 1.90 9.75 13.49
N ARG A 98 0.88 10.24 12.76
CA ARG A 98 0.15 11.47 13.13
C ARG A 98 -0.64 11.28 14.42
N GLU A 99 -1.32 10.16 14.58
CA GLU A 99 -2.08 9.84 15.79
C GLU A 99 -1.19 9.86 17.04
N LEU A 100 -0.02 9.22 16.96
CA LEU A 100 1.00 9.21 18.03
C LEU A 100 1.54 10.60 18.39
N MET A 101 1.45 11.57 17.48
CA MET A 101 1.86 12.95 17.72
C MET A 101 0.72 13.83 18.28
N THR A 102 -0.54 13.53 17.94
CA THR A 102 -1.72 14.32 18.35
C THR A 102 -2.34 13.91 19.69
N ASP A 103 -1.81 12.90 20.38
CA ASP A 103 -2.26 12.50 21.73
C ASP A 103 -2.31 13.69 22.71
N ASP A 104 -1.42 14.66 22.56
CA ASP A 104 -1.39 15.88 23.39
C ASP A 104 -2.60 16.79 23.19
N VAL A 105 -3.15 16.88 21.97
CA VAL A 105 -4.32 17.73 21.66
C VAL A 105 -5.57 17.13 22.28
N LYS A 106 -5.73 15.80 22.20
CA LYS A 106 -6.83 15.07 22.88
C LYS A 106 -6.74 15.19 24.40
N ASN A 107 -5.53 15.25 24.97
CA ASN A 107 -5.34 15.49 26.40
C ASN A 107 -5.67 16.94 26.79
N LEU A 108 -5.33 17.92 25.95
CA LEU A 108 -5.71 19.33 26.12
C LEU A 108 -7.23 19.54 26.07
N GLU A 109 -7.91 18.90 25.12
CA GLU A 109 -9.38 18.92 25.04
C GLU A 109 -10.02 18.32 26.30
N LYS A 110 -9.50 17.18 26.79
CA LYS A 110 -9.96 16.59 28.06
C LYS A 110 -9.72 17.48 29.28
N LEU A 111 -8.60 18.21 29.31
CA LEU A 111 -8.30 19.16 30.37
C LEU A 111 -9.22 20.38 30.29
N LEU A 112 -9.50 20.88 29.09
CA LEU A 112 -10.42 21.98 28.84
C LEU A 112 -11.85 21.60 29.27
N ASP A 113 -12.31 20.41 28.90
CA ASP A 113 -13.62 19.88 29.30
C ASP A 113 -13.71 19.70 30.82
N LYS A 114 -12.67 19.17 31.48
CA LYS A 114 -12.62 19.08 32.95
C LYS A 114 -12.69 20.46 33.61
N LEU A 115 -12.00 21.46 33.07
CA LEU A 115 -12.03 22.83 33.58
C LEU A 115 -13.40 23.50 33.38
N LEU A 116 -14.04 23.27 32.24
CA LEU A 116 -15.38 23.76 31.95
C LEU A 116 -16.42 23.12 32.90
N GLN A 117 -16.33 21.81 33.14
CA GLN A 117 -17.21 21.11 34.08
C GLN A 117 -17.03 21.61 35.52
N LEU A 118 -15.78 21.77 35.98
CA LEU A 118 -15.48 22.34 37.30
C LEU A 118 -16.05 23.75 37.49
N ARG A 119 -16.03 24.58 36.44
CA ARG A 119 -16.61 25.93 36.47
C ARG A 119 -18.14 25.91 36.56
N ILE A 120 -18.78 24.95 35.89
CA ILE A 120 -20.25 24.81 35.90
C ILE A 120 -20.72 24.28 37.27
N MET A 121 -19.96 23.40 37.92
CA MET A 121 -20.27 22.86 39.25
C MET A 121 -20.08 23.85 40.41
N ASN A 122 -19.28 24.90 40.22
CA ASN A 122 -19.00 25.94 41.22
C ASN A 122 -19.91 27.19 41.09
N LYS A 123 -20.97 27.10 40.28
CA LYS A 123 -22.04 28.10 40.15
C LYS A 123 -23.33 27.55 40.72
#